data_AF-A0A8J2ELS7-F1
#
_entry.id   AF-A0A8J2ELS7-F1
#
_cell.length_a   1.000
_cell.length_b   1.000
_cell.length_c   1.000
_cell.angle_alpha   90.00
_cell.angle_beta   90.00
_cell.angle_gamma   90.00
#
_symmetry.space_group_name_H-M   'P 1'
#
loop_
_entity.id
_entity.type
_entity.pdbx_description
1 polymer ?
#
loop_
_entity_poly.entity_id
_entity_poly.type
_entity_poly.pdbx_seq_one_letter_code
_entity_poly.pdbx_strand_id
1 'polypeptide(L)'
;MNAITKSVNVTYFLRASTTAVSNGSSCIVTVNKGKKEKVTSVPSITPKTSYTLAQNSYTGPIRISSGPAVSTQISQHRLAHTDIRVPSFDNYRKDISKDPTANTRGNAPEKENIAYAVAAGTGLATAYGAKSVVQSLVLSMAPSADVLAVSKIEVKLSNIPEGQSMVFKWRGKPLFIRHR
;
A
#
# COMPACT_ATOMS: atom_id res chain seq x y z
N MET A 1 38.03 -20.16 -43.91
CA MET A 1 36.62 -20.52 -43.65
C MET A 1 35.95 -19.35 -42.95
N ASN A 2 35.16 -18.53 -43.65
CA ASN A 2 34.32 -17.50 -43.05
C ASN A 2 32.94 -17.57 -43.71
N ALA A 3 31.95 -18.06 -42.98
CA ALA A 3 30.57 -18.12 -43.44
C ALA A 3 29.86 -16.81 -43.05
N ILE A 4 29.52 -15.99 -44.04
CA ILE A 4 28.68 -14.81 -43.89
C ILE A 4 27.23 -15.26 -44.11
N THR A 5 26.44 -15.32 -43.04
CA THR A 5 25.00 -15.66 -43.12
C THR A 5 24.21 -14.41 -43.50
N LYS A 6 23.46 -14.46 -44.60
CA LYS A 6 22.64 -13.36 -45.11
C LYS A 6 21.45 -13.09 -44.17
N SER A 7 21.27 -11.86 -43.68
CA SER A 7 20.03 -11.46 -43.01
C SER A 7 18.95 -11.12 -44.04
N VAL A 8 17.73 -11.56 -43.74
CA VAL A 8 16.54 -11.48 -44.59
C VAL A 8 16.04 -10.04 -44.70
N ASN A 9 15.67 -9.70 -45.91
CA ASN A 9 15.11 -8.45 -46.42
C ASN A 9 13.83 -8.02 -45.68
N VAL A 10 13.92 -7.00 -44.80
CA VAL A 10 12.76 -6.35 -44.14
C VAL A 10 12.44 -5.00 -44.78
N THR A 11 12.74 -4.82 -46.07
CA THR A 11 12.58 -3.52 -46.75
C THR A 11 11.20 -3.34 -47.38
N TYR A 12 10.37 -4.39 -47.47
CA TYR A 12 9.08 -4.34 -48.17
C TYR A 12 7.92 -3.66 -47.41
N PHE A 13 8.02 -3.47 -46.08
CA PHE A 13 6.93 -2.87 -45.29
C PHE A 13 7.13 -1.39 -44.93
N LEU A 14 8.24 -0.76 -45.33
CA LEU A 14 8.52 0.65 -45.01
C LEU A 14 8.06 1.66 -46.09
N ARG A 15 7.37 1.21 -47.15
CA ARG A 15 6.94 2.09 -48.24
C ARG A 15 5.46 2.51 -48.07
N ALA A 16 5.16 3.28 -47.02
CA ALA A 16 3.96 4.12 -47.03
C ALA A 16 4.24 5.33 -47.93
N SER A 17 3.89 5.22 -49.20
CA SER A 17 3.99 6.32 -50.16
C SER A 17 2.95 7.40 -49.84
N THR A 18 3.41 8.55 -49.33
CA THR A 18 2.64 9.79 -49.41
C THR A 18 2.78 10.33 -50.84
N THR A 19 1.75 10.16 -51.66
CA THR A 19 1.67 10.84 -52.95
C THR A 19 1.09 12.22 -52.73
N ALA A 20 1.96 13.21 -52.56
CA ALA A 20 1.57 14.62 -52.68
C ALA A 20 1.67 15.01 -54.17
N VAL A 21 0.53 15.12 -54.84
CA VAL A 21 0.45 15.72 -56.18
C VAL A 21 0.53 17.24 -56.00
N SER A 22 1.63 17.87 -56.40
CA SER A 22 1.73 19.33 -56.43
C SER A 22 0.97 19.86 -57.65
N ASN A 23 -0.26 20.37 -57.44
CA ASN A 23 -0.86 21.24 -58.44
C ASN A 23 -0.06 22.55 -58.47
N GLY A 24 0.59 22.84 -59.60
CA GLY A 24 1.50 23.96 -59.84
C GLY A 24 0.84 25.34 -59.84
N SER A 25 -0.02 25.64 -58.87
CA SER A 25 -0.51 26.99 -58.61
C SER A 25 0.35 27.64 -57.54
N SER A 26 1.08 28.69 -57.90
CA SER A 26 1.79 29.57 -56.98
C SER A 26 0.83 30.04 -55.88
N CYS A 27 1.13 29.75 -54.61
CA CYS A 27 0.32 30.23 -53.50
C CYS A 27 0.49 31.76 -53.39
N ILE A 28 -0.57 32.51 -53.69
CA ILE A 28 -0.64 33.94 -53.36
C ILE A 28 -0.78 34.03 -51.83
N VAL A 29 0.30 34.44 -51.16
CA VAL A 29 0.29 34.70 -49.72
C VAL A 29 -0.42 36.03 -49.48
N THR A 30 -1.74 36.01 -49.39
CA THR A 30 -2.48 37.11 -48.77
C THR A 30 -2.33 36.98 -47.26
N VAL A 31 -1.48 37.82 -46.67
CA VAL A 31 -1.36 37.93 -45.20
C VAL A 31 -2.61 38.61 -44.66
N ASN A 32 -3.67 37.84 -44.44
CA ASN A 32 -4.72 38.24 -43.52
C ASN A 32 -4.22 37.95 -42.10
N LYS A 33 -3.94 39.01 -41.33
CA LYS A 33 -3.75 38.93 -39.87
C LYS A 33 -5.11 38.66 -39.20
N GLY A 34 -5.68 37.49 -39.48
CA GLY A 34 -6.78 36.93 -38.71
C GLY A 34 -6.23 36.36 -37.42
N LYS A 35 -6.85 36.71 -36.29
CA LYS A 35 -6.53 36.18 -34.96
C LYS A 35 -6.61 34.66 -35.03
N LYS A 36 -5.47 33.95 -34.95
CA LYS A 36 -5.45 32.48 -34.91
C LYS A 36 -6.28 32.06 -33.70
N GLU A 37 -7.48 31.54 -33.96
CA GLU A 37 -8.30 30.95 -32.93
C GLU A 37 -7.52 29.78 -32.35
N LYS A 38 -7.29 29.80 -31.03
CA LYS A 38 -6.52 28.79 -30.35
C LYS A 38 -7.28 27.47 -30.50
N VAL A 39 -6.81 26.62 -31.41
CA VAL A 39 -7.30 25.24 -31.53
C VAL A 39 -7.12 24.61 -30.16
N THR A 40 -8.22 24.43 -29.43
CA THR A 40 -8.23 23.69 -28.19
C THR A 40 -7.92 22.25 -28.55
N SER A 41 -6.64 21.88 -28.45
CA SER A 41 -6.24 20.49 -28.53
C SER A 41 -6.98 19.74 -27.42
N VAL A 42 -7.65 18.65 -27.79
CA VAL A 42 -8.26 17.70 -26.86
C VAL A 42 -7.21 17.39 -25.78
N PRO A 43 -7.53 17.48 -24.47
CA PRO A 43 -6.55 17.25 -23.43
C PRO A 43 -5.89 15.89 -23.64
N SER A 44 -4.56 15.85 -23.52
CA SER A 44 -3.81 14.60 -23.54
C SER A 44 -4.41 13.68 -22.47
N ILE A 45 -4.96 12.54 -22.90
CA ILE A 45 -5.55 11.55 -21.99
C ILE A 45 -4.40 11.05 -21.12
N THR A 46 -4.34 11.52 -19.87
CA THR A 46 -3.34 11.01 -18.93
C THR A 46 -3.74 9.59 -18.56
N PRO A 47 -2.84 8.60 -18.73
CA PRO A 47 -3.11 7.24 -18.28
C PRO A 47 -3.19 7.27 -16.75
N LYS A 48 -4.41 7.20 -16.22
CA LYS A 48 -4.70 7.15 -14.77
C LYS A 48 -4.84 5.71 -14.25
N THR A 49 -5.02 4.73 -15.14
CA THR A 49 -5.30 3.33 -14.79
C THR A 49 -4.56 2.39 -15.74
N SER A 50 -4.36 1.13 -15.34
CA SER A 50 -3.83 0.07 -16.22
C SER A 50 -4.69 -0.13 -17.48
N TYR A 51 -6.00 0.03 -17.35
CA TYR A 51 -6.95 -0.02 -18.46
C TYR A 51 -6.71 1.10 -19.48
N THR A 52 -6.58 2.35 -19.02
CA THR A 52 -6.30 3.48 -19.92
C THR A 52 -4.88 3.45 -20.47
N LEU A 53 -3.93 2.83 -19.77
CA LEU A 53 -2.60 2.54 -20.30
C LEU A 53 -2.67 1.51 -21.44
N ALA A 54 -3.37 0.39 -21.26
CA ALA A 54 -3.52 -0.66 -22.27
C ALA A 54 -4.23 -0.16 -23.54
N GLN A 55 -5.24 0.70 -23.36
CA GLN A 55 -5.89 1.42 -24.47
C GLN A 55 -4.94 2.40 -25.17
N ASN A 56 -3.90 2.90 -24.52
CA ASN A 56 -2.94 3.79 -25.18
C ASN A 56 -1.73 3.04 -25.78
N SER A 57 -1.48 1.80 -25.37
CA SER A 57 -0.26 1.06 -25.75
C SER A 57 -0.49 -0.12 -26.69
N TYR A 58 -1.59 -0.87 -26.61
CA TYR A 58 -1.74 -2.13 -27.36
C TYR A 58 -3.03 -2.27 -28.18
N THR A 59 -4.16 -1.71 -27.72
CA THR A 59 -5.49 -2.00 -28.31
C THR A 59 -6.39 -0.76 -28.46
N GLY A 60 -5.80 0.44 -28.44
CA GLY A 60 -6.54 1.69 -28.62
C GLY A 60 -7.10 1.88 -30.02
N PRO A 61 -8.20 2.65 -30.17
CA PRO A 61 -8.67 3.05 -31.49
C PRO A 61 -7.57 3.85 -32.20
N ILE A 62 -7.17 3.39 -33.39
CA ILE A 62 -6.34 4.17 -34.32
C ILE A 62 -7.07 5.48 -34.57
N ARG A 63 -6.49 6.60 -34.12
CA ARG A 63 -7.08 7.92 -34.38
C ARG A 63 -6.89 8.23 -35.86
N ILE A 64 -7.94 8.04 -36.65
CA ILE A 64 -8.01 8.49 -38.04
C ILE A 64 -8.61 9.89 -38.01
N SER A 65 -7.80 10.93 -38.26
CA SER A 65 -8.32 12.27 -38.47
C SER A 65 -8.53 12.49 -39.97
N SER A 66 -9.79 12.65 -40.38
CA SER A 66 -10.17 13.03 -41.74
C SER A 66 -10.95 14.34 -41.70
N GLY A 67 -10.60 15.30 -42.58
CA GLY A 67 -11.33 16.55 -42.76
C GLY A 67 -11.16 17.08 -44.18
N PRO A 68 -12.04 17.97 -44.66
CA PRO A 68 -12.03 18.44 -46.06
C PRO A 68 -10.75 19.19 -46.47
N ALA A 69 -9.95 19.65 -45.50
CA ALA A 69 -8.66 20.29 -45.71
C ALA A 69 -7.46 19.47 -45.16
N VAL A 70 -7.68 18.23 -44.70
CA VAL A 70 -6.66 17.41 -44.04
C VAL A 70 -6.63 16.03 -44.69
N SER A 71 -5.54 15.72 -45.39
CA SER A 71 -5.22 14.37 -45.90
C SER A 71 -5.35 13.35 -44.78
N THR A 72 -5.99 12.20 -45.04
CA THR A 72 -6.21 11.12 -44.07
C THR A 72 -4.88 10.70 -43.43
N GLN A 73 -4.61 11.20 -42.22
CA GLN A 73 -3.42 10.81 -41.46
C GLN A 73 -3.75 9.52 -40.69
N ILE A 74 -3.20 8.40 -41.14
CA ILE A 74 -3.21 7.15 -40.37
C ILE A 74 -2.08 7.25 -39.36
N SER A 75 -2.41 7.49 -38.08
CA SER A 75 -1.41 7.48 -37.01
C SER A 75 -1.05 6.03 -36.67
N GLN A 76 0.05 5.51 -37.21
CA GLN A 76 0.61 4.21 -36.84
C GLN A 76 1.26 4.32 -35.46
N HIS A 77 0.81 3.51 -34.50
CA HIS A 77 1.41 3.48 -33.16
C HIS A 77 2.74 2.74 -33.19
N ARG A 78 3.83 3.39 -32.78
CA ARG A 78 5.11 2.74 -32.51
C ARG A 78 4.99 2.02 -31.16
N LEU A 79 5.36 0.73 -31.13
CA LEU A 79 5.37 -0.10 -29.93
C LEU A 79 6.80 -0.23 -29.38
N ALA A 80 7.55 0.86 -29.31
CA ALA A 80 8.86 0.83 -28.69
C ALA A 80 8.73 0.95 -27.16
N HIS A 81 9.65 0.34 -26.42
CA HIS A 81 9.69 0.44 -24.96
C HIS A 81 9.84 1.91 -24.47
N THR A 82 10.36 2.80 -25.31
CA THR A 82 10.48 4.25 -25.07
C THR A 82 9.14 4.99 -25.08
N ASP A 83 8.13 4.42 -25.72
CA ASP A 83 6.80 5.03 -25.87
C ASP A 83 5.89 4.70 -24.68
N ILE A 84 6.30 3.75 -23.83
CA ILE A 84 5.60 3.34 -22.62
C ILE A 84 5.88 4.35 -21.51
N ARG A 85 4.88 5.17 -21.18
CA ARG A 85 4.93 6.08 -20.02
C ARG A 85 4.22 5.47 -18.82
N VAL A 86 4.81 5.63 -17.64
CA VAL A 86 4.20 5.19 -16.39
C VAL A 86 2.93 5.99 -16.11
N PRO A 87 1.80 5.33 -15.79
CA PRO A 87 0.57 5.99 -15.36
C PRO A 87 0.76 6.87 -14.12
N SER A 88 -0.11 7.88 -13.96
CA SER A 88 -0.12 8.69 -12.73
C SER A 88 -0.67 7.88 -11.55
N PHE A 89 0.07 7.82 -10.44
CA PHE A 89 -0.34 7.15 -9.19
C PHE A 89 -0.76 8.13 -8.09
N ASP A 90 -1.11 9.37 -8.44
CA ASP A 90 -1.34 10.44 -7.45
C ASP A 90 -2.50 10.14 -6.50
N ASN A 91 -3.47 9.31 -6.91
CA ASN A 91 -4.55 8.83 -6.05
C ASN A 91 -4.08 7.87 -4.93
N TYR A 92 -2.97 7.18 -5.12
CA TYR A 92 -2.43 6.18 -4.18
C TYR A 92 -1.20 6.69 -3.42
N ARG A 93 -0.61 7.80 -3.87
CA ARG A 93 0.53 8.42 -3.20
C ARG A 93 0.07 9.06 -1.90
N LYS A 94 0.89 8.91 -0.86
CA LYS A 94 0.78 9.71 0.37
C LYS A 94 0.93 11.19 0.02
N ASP A 95 0.20 12.07 0.69
CA ASP A 95 0.20 13.52 0.40
C ASP A 95 1.60 14.13 0.37
N ILE A 96 2.47 13.70 1.28
CA ILE A 96 3.89 14.08 1.39
C ILE A 96 4.78 13.64 0.20
N SER A 97 4.23 12.97 -0.81
CA SER A 97 4.94 12.51 -2.02
C SER A 97 4.15 12.70 -3.30
N LYS A 98 3.09 13.52 -3.27
CA LYS A 98 2.30 13.86 -4.45
C LYS A 98 3.00 14.89 -5.34
N ASP A 99 3.76 15.81 -4.76
CA ASP A 99 4.51 16.81 -5.53
C ASP A 99 5.73 16.18 -6.22
N PRO A 100 5.80 16.21 -7.58
CA PRO A 100 6.92 15.64 -8.33
C PRO A 100 8.21 16.47 -8.25
N THR A 101 8.13 17.74 -7.82
CA THR A 101 9.30 18.65 -7.78
C THR A 101 9.96 18.65 -6.40
N ALA A 102 9.24 18.23 -5.36
CA ALA A 102 9.74 18.17 -4.00
C ALA A 102 10.71 17.00 -3.78
N ASN A 103 11.70 17.21 -2.90
CA ASN A 103 12.65 16.17 -2.50
C ASN A 103 11.98 15.17 -1.54
N THR A 104 11.68 13.96 -2.03
CA THR A 104 11.04 12.91 -1.22
C THR A 104 11.98 12.19 -0.25
N ARG A 105 13.31 12.35 -0.39
CA ARG A 105 14.31 11.67 0.45
C ARG A 105 14.39 12.28 1.85
N GLY A 106 14.20 13.59 1.97
CA GLY A 106 14.12 14.27 3.28
C GLY A 106 12.91 13.83 4.10
N ASN A 107 11.84 13.40 3.44
CA ASN A 107 10.58 12.98 4.07
C ASN A 107 10.49 11.45 4.28
N ALA A 108 11.58 10.70 4.04
CA ALA A 108 11.65 9.27 4.29
C ALA A 108 11.41 8.88 5.76
N PRO A 109 12.06 9.50 6.77
CA PRO A 109 11.86 9.09 8.16
C PRO A 109 10.41 9.25 8.62
N GLU A 110 9.72 10.32 8.21
CA GLU A 110 8.33 10.55 8.59
C GLU A 110 7.37 9.45 8.06
N LYS A 111 7.60 8.96 6.83
CA LYS A 111 6.80 7.88 6.22
C LYS A 111 6.92 6.57 6.97
N GLU A 112 8.14 6.28 7.41
CA GLU A 112 8.52 5.03 8.06
C GLU A 112 8.12 5.04 9.53
N ASN A 113 8.27 6.18 10.22
CA ASN A 113 7.90 6.35 11.61
C ASN A 113 6.43 6.03 11.89
N ILE A 114 5.50 6.40 10.99
CA ILE A 114 4.08 6.08 11.16
C ILE A 114 3.86 4.56 11.10
N ALA A 115 4.49 3.88 10.14
CA ALA A 115 4.35 2.43 10.00
C ALA A 115 4.94 1.70 11.21
N TYR A 116 6.11 2.13 11.68
CA TYR A 116 6.73 1.58 12.88
C TYR A 116 5.92 1.88 14.14
N ALA A 117 5.34 3.08 14.28
CA ALA A 117 4.50 3.42 15.41
C ALA A 117 3.24 2.54 15.47
N VAL A 118 2.58 2.31 14.33
CA VAL A 118 1.42 1.41 14.26
C VAL A 118 1.81 -0.04 14.55
N ALA A 119 2.92 -0.52 13.98
CA ALA A 119 3.42 -1.87 14.24
C ALA A 119 3.79 -2.07 15.72
N ALA A 120 4.50 -1.10 16.32
CA ALA A 120 4.87 -1.12 17.73
C ALA A 120 3.63 -1.04 18.63
N GLY A 121 2.69 -0.12 18.36
CA GLY A 121 1.46 0.01 19.12
C GLY A 121 0.63 -1.26 19.10
N THR A 122 0.49 -1.89 17.92
CA THR A 122 -0.21 -3.18 17.77
C THR A 122 0.53 -4.29 18.52
N GLY A 123 1.86 -4.34 18.44
CA GLY A 123 2.68 -5.31 19.16
C GLY A 123 2.53 -5.20 20.69
N LEU A 124 2.52 -3.99 21.24
CA LEU A 124 2.32 -3.77 22.67
C LEU A 124 0.92 -4.14 23.13
N ALA A 125 -0.11 -3.74 22.38
CA ALA A 125 -1.50 -4.07 22.70
C ALA A 125 -1.75 -5.59 22.70
N THR A 126 -1.24 -6.29 21.68
CA THR A 126 -1.34 -7.74 21.56
C THR A 126 -0.55 -8.46 22.66
N ALA A 127 0.66 -8.02 22.98
CA ALA A 127 1.44 -8.57 24.07
C ALA A 127 0.75 -8.41 25.43
N TYR A 128 0.14 -7.25 25.69
CA TYR A 128 -0.62 -7.01 26.93
C TYR A 128 -1.87 -7.90 27.01
N GLY A 129 -2.61 -8.02 25.90
CA GLY A 129 -3.77 -8.92 25.81
C GLY A 129 -3.38 -10.38 26.01
N ALA A 130 -2.30 -10.84 25.38
CA ALA A 130 -1.79 -12.20 25.57
C ALA A 130 -1.34 -12.42 27.03
N LYS A 131 -0.66 -11.45 27.63
CA LYS A 131 -0.23 -11.51 29.04
C LYS A 131 -1.42 -11.69 29.98
N SER A 132 -2.49 -10.92 29.81
CA SER A 132 -3.66 -11.02 30.69
C SER A 132 -4.35 -12.38 30.58
N VAL A 133 -4.54 -12.89 29.37
CA VAL A 133 -5.13 -14.21 29.12
C VAL A 133 -4.28 -15.32 29.72
N VAL A 134 -2.96 -15.31 29.47
CA VAL A 134 -2.03 -16.30 30.03
C VAL A 134 -2.01 -16.22 31.55
N GLN A 135 -1.99 -15.02 32.11
CA GLN A 135 -2.00 -14.81 33.56
C GLN A 135 -3.28 -15.36 34.19
N SER A 136 -4.46 -15.11 33.62
CA SER A 136 -5.73 -15.66 34.11
C SER A 136 -5.75 -17.18 34.06
N LEU A 137 -5.20 -17.79 32.99
CA LEU A 137 -5.06 -19.24 32.89
C LEU A 137 -4.15 -19.81 33.99
N VAL A 138 -2.99 -19.20 34.22
CA VAL A 138 -2.08 -19.64 35.28
C VAL A 138 -2.74 -19.48 36.67
N LEU A 139 -3.42 -18.37 36.92
CA LEU A 139 -4.11 -18.12 38.18
C LEU A 139 -5.29 -19.08 38.40
N SER A 140 -5.89 -19.62 37.35
CA SER A 140 -6.95 -20.63 37.49
C SER A 140 -6.46 -21.95 38.10
N MET A 141 -5.16 -22.25 38.00
CA MET A 141 -4.52 -23.41 38.64
C MET A 141 -4.02 -23.11 40.06
N ALA A 142 -4.01 -21.84 40.46
CA ALA A 142 -3.58 -21.42 41.79
C ALA A 142 -4.66 -21.75 42.85
N PRO A 143 -4.31 -21.74 44.15
CA PRO A 143 -5.27 -22.00 45.22
C PRO A 143 -6.48 -21.07 45.13
N SER A 144 -7.67 -21.65 45.11
CA SER A 144 -8.93 -20.91 45.06
C SER A 144 -9.17 -20.12 46.35
N ALA A 145 -10.05 -19.12 46.28
CA ALA A 145 -10.36 -18.25 47.40
C ALA A 145 -10.84 -19.01 48.66
N ASP A 146 -11.58 -20.10 48.49
CA ASP A 146 -12.05 -20.94 49.61
C ASP A 146 -10.87 -21.63 50.33
N VAL A 147 -9.91 -22.18 49.57
CA VAL A 147 -8.68 -22.75 50.15
C VAL A 147 -7.88 -21.66 50.88
N LEU A 148 -7.82 -20.45 50.32
CA LEU A 148 -7.17 -19.30 50.97
C LEU A 148 -7.92 -18.81 52.21
N ALA A 149 -9.25 -18.91 52.26
CA ALA A 149 -10.03 -18.56 53.45
C ALA A 149 -9.65 -19.45 54.65
N VAL A 150 -9.37 -20.73 54.41
CA VAL A 150 -8.89 -21.68 55.44
C VAL A 150 -7.39 -21.49 55.76
N SER A 151 -6.69 -20.51 55.15
CA SER A 151 -5.25 -20.27 55.42
C SER A 151 -5.00 -19.75 56.82
N LYS A 152 -5.92 -18.96 57.36
CA LYS A 152 -5.81 -18.32 58.67
C LYS A 152 -6.97 -18.81 59.53
N ILE A 153 -6.69 -19.01 60.80
CA ILE A 153 -7.70 -19.34 61.79
C ILE A 153 -7.64 -18.29 62.90
N GLU A 154 -8.80 -17.84 63.35
CA GLU A 154 -8.92 -17.00 64.53
C GLU A 154 -9.36 -17.87 65.70
N VAL A 155 -8.60 -17.84 66.79
CA VAL A 155 -8.86 -18.65 67.99
C VAL A 155 -9.13 -17.71 69.16
N LYS A 156 -10.30 -17.84 69.79
CA LYS A 156 -10.65 -17.08 71.00
C LYS A 156 -9.87 -17.63 72.20
N LEU A 157 -8.87 -16.88 72.64
CA LEU A 157 -7.99 -17.26 73.76
C LEU A 157 -8.69 -17.28 75.12
N SER A 158 -9.74 -16.48 75.30
CA SER A 158 -10.50 -16.38 76.55
C SER A 158 -11.17 -17.68 77.00
N ASN A 159 -11.41 -18.60 76.06
CA ASN A 159 -12.09 -19.86 76.33
C ASN A 159 -11.11 -21.00 76.71
N ILE A 160 -9.80 -20.73 76.77
CA ILE A 160 -8.76 -21.72 77.08
C ILE A 160 -8.29 -21.49 78.52
N PRO A 161 -8.66 -22.34 79.49
CA PRO A 161 -8.21 -22.20 80.87
C PRO A 161 -6.70 -22.43 80.99
N GLU A 162 -6.09 -21.78 81.98
CA GLU A 162 -4.65 -21.85 82.28
C GLU A 162 -4.20 -23.29 82.57
N GLY A 163 -3.04 -23.69 82.04
CA GLY A 163 -2.48 -25.03 82.18
C GLY A 163 -3.06 -26.09 81.24
N GLN A 164 -4.14 -25.81 80.50
CA GLN A 164 -4.74 -26.74 79.53
C GLN A 164 -4.17 -26.55 78.11
N SER A 165 -4.08 -27.64 77.35
CA SER A 165 -3.76 -27.63 75.92
C SER A 165 -4.98 -28.03 75.09
N MET A 166 -5.35 -27.21 74.10
CA MET A 166 -6.43 -27.50 73.16
C MET A 166 -5.87 -27.82 71.77
N VAL A 167 -6.57 -28.70 71.04
CA VAL A 167 -6.22 -29.12 69.68
C VAL A 167 -7.25 -28.56 68.70
N PHE A 168 -6.78 -27.84 67.69
CA PHE A 168 -7.58 -27.32 66.59
C PHE A 168 -7.17 -27.99 65.27
N LYS A 169 -8.11 -28.23 64.36
CA LYS A 169 -7.79 -28.73 63.03
C LYS A 169 -7.41 -27.56 62.11
N TRP A 170 -6.19 -27.53 61.59
CA TRP A 170 -5.72 -26.50 60.66
C TRP A 170 -5.10 -27.11 59.41
N ARG A 171 -5.66 -26.78 58.23
CA ARG A 171 -5.16 -27.29 56.93
C ARG A 171 -4.94 -28.82 56.89
N GLY A 172 -5.83 -29.57 57.56
CA GLY A 172 -5.75 -31.04 57.64
C GLY A 172 -4.74 -31.59 58.66
N LYS A 173 -4.03 -30.73 59.39
CA LYS A 173 -3.08 -31.10 60.45
C LYS A 173 -3.59 -30.62 61.82
N PRO A 174 -3.28 -31.32 62.92
CA PRO A 174 -3.61 -30.84 64.25
C PRO A 174 -2.68 -29.68 64.66
N LEU A 175 -3.26 -28.58 65.15
CA LEU A 175 -2.58 -27.43 65.73
C LEU A 175 -2.81 -27.44 67.25
N PHE A 176 -1.73 -27.42 68.02
CA PHE A 176 -1.79 -27.43 69.48
C PHE A 176 -1.57 -26.02 70.02
N ILE A 177 -2.51 -25.54 70.84
CA ILE A 177 -2.42 -24.25 71.53
C ILE A 177 -2.41 -24.52 73.02
N ARG A 178 -1.36 -24.06 73.71
CA ARG A 178 -1.18 -24.25 75.15
C ARG A 178 -1.12 -22.89 75.86
N HIS A 179 -2.01 -22.72 76.84
CA HIS A 179 -1.97 -21.61 77.78
C HIS A 179 -1.00 -22.00 78.92
N ARG A 180 0.18 -21.37 78.94
CA ARG A 180 1.23 -21.64 79.94
C ARG A 180 1.06 -20.77 81.16
#